data_AF-A0A962TXA5-F1
#
_entry.id   AF-A0A962TXA5-F1
#
_cell.length_a   1.000
_cell.length_b   1.000
_cell.length_c   1.000
_cell.angle_alpha   90.00
_cell.angle_beta   90.00
_cell.angle_gamma   90.00
#
_symmetry.space_group_name_H-M   'P 1'
#
loop_
_entity.id
_entity.type
_entity.pdbx_description
1 polymer ?
#
loop_
_entity_poly.entity_id
_entity_poly.type
_entity_poly.pdbx_seq_one_letter_code
_entity_poly.pdbx_strand_id
1 'polypeptide(L)'
;MSESVLVLVCAAALLPIIAGGALLWLFTRRLQVARARIDTLTGELELVRQSISGLTAGAVGTDRRIQHLEARERQLAERQETYEIQQVDDQPYGHAIRLVQQGAGVSRLVDELDLSQNEAELIVRLHGHRQSA
;
A
#
# COMPACT_ATOMS: atom_id res chain seq x y z
N MET A 1 41.07 -35.50 -76.01
CA MET A 1 40.31 -36.53 -75.26
C MET A 1 40.70 -36.56 -73.78
N SER A 2 41.98 -36.47 -73.42
CA SER A 2 42.45 -36.46 -72.02
C SER A 2 41.99 -35.24 -71.20
N GLU A 3 42.00 -34.03 -71.77
CA GLU A 3 41.59 -32.81 -71.07
C GLU A 3 40.09 -32.80 -70.69
N SER A 4 39.23 -33.31 -71.57
CA SER A 4 37.78 -33.42 -71.34
C SER A 4 37.45 -34.38 -70.19
N VAL A 5 38.21 -35.45 -70.04
CA VAL A 5 38.04 -36.44 -68.95
C VAL A 5 38.49 -35.87 -67.61
N LEU A 6 39.58 -35.12 -67.57
CA LEU A 6 40.05 -34.46 -66.34
C LEU A 6 39.04 -33.45 -65.80
N VAL A 7 38.41 -32.67 -66.68
CA VAL A 7 37.37 -31.70 -66.28
C VAL A 7 36.16 -32.39 -65.66
N LEU A 8 35.72 -33.52 -66.22
CA LEU A 8 34.59 -34.30 -65.68
C LEU A 8 34.88 -34.89 -64.30
N VAL A 9 36.09 -35.41 -64.07
CA VAL A 9 36.48 -35.98 -62.78
C VAL A 9 36.57 -34.88 -61.70
N CYS A 10 37.15 -33.73 -62.04
CA CYS A 10 37.20 -32.59 -61.13
C CYS A 10 35.79 -32.06 -60.80
N ALA A 11 34.90 -31.95 -61.78
CA ALA A 11 33.52 -31.53 -61.56
C ALA A 11 32.74 -32.50 -60.65
N ALA A 12 32.92 -33.81 -60.86
CA ALA A 12 32.29 -34.85 -60.04
C ALA A 12 32.79 -34.83 -58.59
N ALA A 13 34.05 -34.49 -58.35
CA ALA A 13 34.61 -34.36 -57.00
C ALA A 13 34.22 -33.05 -56.29
N LEU A 14 34.06 -31.94 -57.03
CA LEU A 14 33.74 -30.63 -56.46
C LEU A 14 32.25 -30.49 -56.08
N LEU A 15 31.35 -31.09 -56.84
CA LEU A 15 29.90 -31.06 -56.58
C LEU A 15 29.51 -31.48 -55.15
N PRO A 16 29.95 -32.64 -54.61
CA PRO A 16 29.59 -33.06 -53.26
C PRO A 16 30.22 -32.17 -52.18
N ILE A 17 31.39 -31.58 -52.43
CA ILE A 17 32.05 -30.67 -51.49
C ILE A 17 31.23 -29.38 -51.36
N ILE A 18 30.80 -28.80 -52.49
CA ILE A 18 29.97 -27.60 -52.51
C ILE A 18 28.59 -27.88 -51.88
N ALA A 19 27.97 -29.01 -52.23
CA ALA A 19 26.69 -29.42 -51.67
C ALA A 19 26.79 -29.65 -50.14
N GLY A 20 27.84 -30.33 -49.68
CA GLY A 20 28.10 -30.55 -48.26
C GLY A 20 28.36 -29.25 -47.51
N GLY A 21 29.15 -28.33 -48.08
CA GLY A 21 29.39 -27.01 -47.53
C GLY A 21 28.11 -26.17 -47.43
N ALA A 22 27.27 -26.18 -48.47
CA ALA A 22 25.98 -25.49 -48.48
C ALA A 22 25.02 -26.07 -47.43
N LEU A 23 24.98 -27.40 -47.27
CA LEU A 23 24.14 -28.07 -46.28
C LEU A 23 24.60 -27.75 -44.85
N LEU A 24 25.91 -27.77 -44.60
CA LEU A 24 26.50 -27.40 -43.30
C LEU A 24 26.23 -25.92 -42.99
N TRP A 25 26.35 -25.03 -43.98
CA TRP A 25 26.03 -23.61 -43.84
C TRP A 25 24.55 -23.37 -43.53
N LEU A 26 23.64 -24.07 -44.21
CA LEU A 26 22.21 -24.01 -43.91
C LEU A 26 21.90 -24.54 -42.50
N PHE A 27 22.53 -25.65 -42.11
CA PHE A 27 22.33 -26.26 -40.79
C PHE A 27 22.82 -25.36 -39.66
N THR A 28 24.02 -24.80 -39.79
CA THR A 28 24.58 -23.84 -38.83
C THR A 28 23.74 -22.57 -38.74
N ARG A 29 23.26 -22.03 -39.87
CA ARG A 29 22.30 -20.90 -39.85
C ARG A 29 21.01 -21.23 -39.13
N ARG A 30 20.43 -22.42 -39.38
CA ARG A 30 19.22 -22.88 -38.68
C ARG A 30 19.43 -22.96 -37.18
N LEU A 31 20.58 -23.50 -36.74
CA LEU A 31 20.96 -23.58 -35.34
C LEU A 31 21.16 -22.20 -34.71
N GLN A 32 21.76 -21.25 -35.43
CA GLN A 32 21.92 -19.88 -34.96
C GLN A 32 20.58 -19.20 -34.74
N VAL A 33 19.65 -19.32 -35.69
CA VAL A 33 18.30 -18.76 -35.54
C VAL A 33 17.54 -19.42 -34.40
N ALA A 34 17.66 -20.74 -34.24
CA ALA A 34 17.03 -21.46 -33.13
C ALA A 34 17.59 -21.00 -31.77
N ARG A 35 18.92 -20.84 -31.66
CA ARG A 35 19.57 -20.32 -30.44
C ARG A 35 19.13 -18.89 -30.14
N ALA A 36 19.12 -18.01 -31.13
CA ALA A 36 18.65 -16.64 -30.96
C ALA A 36 17.21 -16.59 -30.44
N ARG A 37 16.33 -17.48 -30.91
CA ARG A 37 14.95 -17.59 -30.39
C ARG A 37 14.90 -18.08 -28.95
N ILE A 38 15.75 -19.03 -28.57
CA ILE A 38 15.85 -19.49 -27.19
C ILE A 38 16.32 -18.35 -26.30
N ASP A 39 17.34 -17.61 -26.72
CA ASP A 39 17.90 -16.48 -25.97
C ASP A 39 16.87 -15.34 -25.79
N THR A 40 16.05 -15.07 -26.81
CA THR A 40 14.96 -14.09 -26.68
C THR A 40 13.89 -14.56 -25.70
N LEU A 41 13.50 -15.84 -25.76
CA LEU A 41 12.47 -16.39 -24.88
C LEU A 41 12.94 -16.46 -23.42
N THR A 42 14.20 -16.80 -23.18
CA THR A 42 14.78 -16.76 -21.83
C THR A 42 14.87 -15.33 -21.30
N GLY A 43 15.20 -14.36 -22.15
CA GLY A 43 15.15 -12.93 -21.79
C GLY A 43 13.74 -12.46 -21.41
N GLU A 44 12.73 -12.81 -22.21
CA GLU A 44 11.33 -12.48 -21.91
C GLU A 44 10.86 -13.14 -20.61
N LEU A 45 11.21 -14.40 -20.38
CA LEU A 45 10.89 -15.11 -19.13
C LEU A 45 11.50 -14.43 -17.90
N GLU A 46 12.75 -14.00 -17.99
CA GLU A 46 13.39 -13.32 -16.86
C GLU A 46 12.72 -11.96 -16.58
N LEU A 47 12.33 -11.22 -17.62
CA LEU A 47 11.61 -9.96 -17.46
C LEU A 47 10.22 -10.16 -16.82
N VAL A 48 9.49 -11.20 -17.24
CA VAL A 48 8.21 -11.58 -16.62
C VAL A 48 8.42 -11.98 -15.16
N ARG A 49 9.44 -12.77 -14.86
CA ARG A 49 9.79 -13.19 -13.50
C ARG A 49 10.10 -11.99 -12.62
N GLN A 50 10.92 -11.05 -13.11
CA GLN A 50 11.23 -9.81 -12.42
C GLN A 50 9.97 -8.97 -12.17
N SER A 51 9.07 -8.89 -13.15
CA SER A 51 7.80 -8.16 -13.03
C SER A 51 6.90 -8.77 -11.96
N ILE A 52 6.77 -10.10 -11.92
CA ILE A 52 6.01 -10.82 -10.88
C ILE A 52 6.62 -10.59 -9.50
N SER A 53 7.95 -10.66 -9.38
CA SER A 53 8.64 -10.38 -8.11
C SER A 53 8.40 -8.94 -7.66
N GLY A 54 8.48 -7.96 -8.57
CA GLY A 54 8.19 -6.56 -8.30
C GLY A 54 6.74 -6.32 -7.87
N LEU A 55 5.77 -6.92 -8.57
CA LEU A 55 4.35 -6.86 -8.22
C LEU A 55 4.07 -7.49 -6.86
N THR A 56 4.65 -8.65 -6.58
CA THR A 56 4.50 -9.33 -5.28
C THR A 56 5.06 -8.49 -4.15
N ALA A 57 6.27 -7.93 -4.33
CA ALA A 57 6.86 -7.03 -3.34
C ALA A 57 6.01 -5.76 -3.15
N GLY A 58 5.48 -5.21 -4.23
CA GLY A 58 4.54 -4.08 -4.21
C GLY A 58 3.27 -4.41 -3.43
N ALA A 59 2.65 -5.56 -3.70
CA ALA A 59 1.44 -6.04 -3.04
C ALA A 59 1.64 -6.22 -1.52
N VAL A 60 2.77 -6.82 -1.11
CA VAL A 60 3.13 -6.94 0.31
C VAL A 60 3.35 -5.57 0.94
N GLY A 61 3.98 -4.64 0.22
CA GLY A 61 4.16 -3.27 0.68
C GLY A 61 2.84 -2.53 0.89
N THR A 62 1.89 -2.69 -0.04
CA THR A 62 0.55 -2.10 0.08
C THR A 62 -0.25 -2.73 1.20
N ASP A 63 -0.18 -4.04 1.39
CA ASP A 63 -0.87 -4.75 2.47
C ASP A 63 -0.42 -4.24 3.86
N ARG A 64 0.90 -4.09 4.06
CA ARG A 64 1.43 -3.48 5.29
C ARG A 64 0.96 -2.04 5.51
N ARG A 65 0.85 -1.24 4.43
CA ARG A 65 0.33 0.13 4.53
C ARG A 65 -1.15 0.15 4.92
N ILE A 66 -1.95 -0.76 4.36
CA ILE A 66 -3.37 -0.90 4.70
C ILE A 66 -3.50 -1.30 6.17
N GLN A 67 -2.79 -2.32 6.64
CA GLN A 67 -2.81 -2.74 8.04
C GLN A 67 -2.47 -1.60 9.01
N HIS A 68 -1.48 -0.78 8.65
CA HIS A 68 -1.10 0.38 9.46
C HIS A 68 -2.16 1.50 9.43
N LEU A 69 -2.85 1.70 8.29
CA LEU A 69 -3.97 2.62 8.21
C LEU A 69 -5.16 2.15 9.03
N GLU A 70 -5.51 0.86 8.97
CA GLU A 70 -6.56 0.26 9.81
C GLU A 70 -6.25 0.38 11.30
N ALA A 71 -4.99 0.16 11.71
CA ALA A 71 -4.58 0.33 13.10
C ALA A 71 -4.72 1.79 13.56
N ARG A 72 -4.37 2.75 12.70
CA ARG A 72 -4.55 4.18 12.99
C ARG A 72 -6.02 4.57 13.06
N GLU A 73 -6.84 4.04 12.17
CA GLU A 73 -8.28 4.29 12.14
C GLU A 73 -8.94 3.81 13.44
N ARG A 74 -8.64 2.57 13.88
CA ARG A 74 -9.09 2.07 15.19
C ARG A 74 -8.63 2.94 16.35
N GLN A 75 -7.36 3.35 16.36
CA GLN A 75 -6.84 4.23 17.40
C GLN A 75 -7.54 5.60 17.42
N LEU A 76 -7.88 6.14 16.26
CA LEU A 76 -8.64 7.40 16.15
C LEU A 76 -10.07 7.22 16.62
N ALA A 77 -10.72 6.10 16.26
CA ALA A 77 -12.08 5.79 16.70
C ALA A 77 -12.16 5.65 18.23
N GLU A 78 -11.22 4.91 18.86
CA GLU A 78 -11.15 4.78 20.33
C GLU A 78 -10.95 6.15 21.00
N ARG A 79 -10.13 7.02 20.41
CA ARG A 79 -9.94 8.39 20.93
C ARG A 79 -11.20 9.21 20.78
N GLN A 80 -11.88 9.14 19.64
CA GLN A 80 -13.14 9.85 19.42
C GLN A 80 -14.20 9.41 20.41
N GLU A 81 -14.37 8.10 20.63
CA GLU A 81 -15.27 7.57 21.65
C GLU A 81 -14.93 8.11 23.05
N THR A 82 -13.63 8.13 23.39
CA THR A 82 -13.18 8.71 24.67
C THR A 82 -13.52 10.21 24.78
N TYR A 83 -13.34 10.98 23.69
CA TYR A 83 -13.68 12.40 23.67
C TYR A 83 -15.20 12.65 23.73
N GLU A 84 -16.00 11.83 23.06
CA GLU A 84 -17.47 11.91 23.14
C GLU A 84 -17.97 11.62 24.55
N ILE A 85 -17.44 10.57 25.20
CA ILE A 85 -17.77 10.24 26.60
C ILE A 85 -17.38 11.41 27.53
N GLN A 86 -16.18 11.97 27.38
CA GLN A 86 -15.74 13.11 28.19
C GLN A 86 -16.57 14.37 27.96
N GLN A 87 -16.95 14.67 26.70
CA GLN A 87 -17.79 15.84 26.41
C GLN A 87 -19.18 15.72 27.02
N VAL A 88 -19.79 14.54 27.00
CA VAL A 88 -21.11 14.32 27.62
C VAL A 88 -21.04 14.56 29.14
N ASP A 89 -19.95 14.16 29.80
CA ASP A 89 -19.80 14.29 31.25
C ASP A 89 -19.44 15.73 31.69
N ASP A 90 -18.68 16.48 30.87
CA ASP A 90 -18.29 17.87 31.16
C ASP A 90 -19.41 18.90 30.89
N GLN A 91 -20.39 18.58 30.03
CA GLN A 91 -21.40 19.54 29.58
C GLN A 91 -22.39 20.02 30.66
N PRO A 92 -22.99 19.17 31.53
CA PRO A 92 -23.95 19.62 32.53
C PRO A 92 -23.29 20.47 33.63
N TYR A 93 -22.14 20.04 34.16
CA TYR A 93 -21.45 20.77 35.21
C TYR A 93 -20.72 22.01 34.71
N GLY A 94 -20.15 21.96 33.51
CA GLY A 94 -19.46 23.12 32.91
C GLY A 94 -20.40 24.31 32.65
N HIS A 95 -21.69 24.07 32.43
CA HIS A 95 -22.70 25.13 32.35
C HIS A 95 -23.07 25.65 33.76
N ALA A 96 -23.30 24.75 34.71
CA ALA A 96 -23.60 25.09 36.11
C ALA A 96 -22.50 25.94 36.76
N ILE A 97 -21.23 25.57 36.58
CA ILE A 97 -20.05 26.28 37.11
C ILE A 97 -19.97 27.70 36.54
N ARG A 98 -20.26 27.90 35.25
CA ARG A 98 -20.28 29.23 34.62
C ARG A 98 -21.41 30.10 35.16
N LEU A 99 -22.62 29.54 35.35
CA LEU A 99 -23.74 30.26 35.97
C LEU A 99 -23.41 30.70 37.40
N VAL A 100 -22.81 29.82 38.21
CA VAL A 100 -22.36 30.15 39.56
C VAL A 100 -21.30 31.24 39.56
N GLN A 101 -20.33 31.20 38.63
CA GLN A 101 -19.33 32.26 38.48
C GLN A 101 -19.92 33.61 38.04
N GLN A 102 -21.10 33.60 37.42
CA GLN A 102 -21.89 34.79 37.09
C GLN A 102 -22.82 35.24 38.23
N GLY A 103 -22.78 34.56 39.39
CA GLY A 103 -23.57 34.89 40.58
C GLY A 103 -24.90 34.14 40.70
N ALA A 104 -25.14 33.11 39.89
CA ALA A 104 -26.33 32.27 40.04
C ALA A 104 -26.28 31.49 41.36
N GLY A 105 -27.40 31.50 42.10
CA GLY A 105 -27.58 30.74 43.33
C GLY A 105 -28.19 29.36 43.10
N VAL A 106 -28.26 28.57 44.17
CA VAL A 106 -28.70 27.16 44.17
C VAL A 106 -30.06 26.96 43.49
N SER A 107 -31.07 27.80 43.78
CA SER A 107 -32.41 27.67 43.18
C SER A 107 -32.39 27.71 41.65
N ARG A 108 -31.59 28.61 41.08
CA ARG A 108 -31.51 28.79 39.63
C ARG A 108 -30.87 27.60 38.93
N LEU A 109 -29.88 26.97 39.57
CA LEU A 109 -29.24 25.76 39.06
C LEU A 109 -30.21 24.56 39.06
N VAL A 110 -31.04 24.43 40.10
CA VAL A 110 -32.06 23.39 40.17
C VAL A 110 -33.13 23.59 39.10
N ASP A 111 -33.59 24.83 38.92
CA ASP A 111 -34.69 25.15 38.00
C ASP A 111 -34.27 25.13 36.51
N GLU A 112 -33.06 25.59 36.17
CA GLU A 112 -32.60 25.71 34.78
C GLU A 112 -31.80 24.50 34.27
N LEU A 113 -31.19 23.70 35.16
CA LEU A 113 -30.29 22.59 34.78
C LEU A 113 -30.73 21.22 35.32
N ASP A 114 -31.90 21.13 35.97
CA ASP A 114 -32.47 19.91 36.55
C ASP A 114 -31.50 19.18 37.50
N LEU A 115 -30.64 19.95 38.18
CA LEU A 115 -29.68 19.44 39.15
C LEU A 115 -30.37 19.14 40.48
N SER A 116 -29.92 18.10 41.18
CA SER A 116 -30.41 17.85 42.54
C SER A 116 -30.00 19.00 43.47
N GLN A 117 -30.83 19.27 44.50
CA GLN A 117 -30.56 20.36 45.44
C GLN A 117 -29.18 20.21 46.11
N ASN A 118 -28.78 18.97 46.41
CA ASN A 118 -27.46 18.66 46.98
C ASN A 118 -26.31 18.92 45.99
N GLU A 119 -26.48 18.61 44.69
CA GLU A 119 -25.46 18.91 43.66
C GLU A 119 -25.30 20.42 43.45
N ALA A 120 -26.42 21.15 43.32
CA ALA A 120 -26.38 22.59 43.13
C ALA A 120 -25.71 23.31 44.33
N GLU A 121 -25.97 22.86 45.56
CA GLU A 121 -25.36 23.39 46.77
C GLU A 121 -23.84 23.13 46.82
N LEU A 122 -23.42 21.92 46.40
CA LEU A 122 -22.01 21.55 46.29
C LEU A 122 -21.27 22.41 45.26
N ILE A 123 -21.87 22.61 44.08
CA ILE A 123 -21.28 23.41 42.99
C ILE A 123 -21.12 24.87 43.42
N VAL A 124 -22.15 25.47 44.04
CA VAL A 124 -22.10 26.84 44.56
C VAL A 124 -21.03 26.99 45.65
N ARG A 125 -20.88 26.01 46.55
CA ARG A 125 -19.81 26.03 47.56
C ARG A 125 -18.42 25.94 46.95
N LEU A 126 -18.21 25.02 46.01
CA LEU A 126 -16.89 24.74 45.45
C LEU A 126 -16.44 25.83 44.45
N HIS A 127 -17.37 26.45 43.72
CA HIS A 127 -17.08 27.38 42.63
C HIS A 127 -17.57 28.82 42.84
N GLY A 128 -18.42 29.09 43.85
CA GLY A 128 -18.99 30.41 44.13
C GLY A 128 -18.03 31.42 44.76
N HIS A 129 -16.83 30.99 45.16
CA HIS A 129 -15.87 31.84 45.90
C HIS A 129 -14.72 32.40 45.05
N ARG A 130 -14.79 32.34 43.70
CA ARG A 130 -13.76 32.92 42.84
C ARG A 130 -13.93 34.44 42.59
N GLN A 131 -14.94 35.09 43.16
CA GLN A 131 -15.07 36.55 43.18
C GLN A 131 -14.93 37.10 44.60
N SER A 132 -13.68 37.15 45.10
CA SER A 132 -13.24 37.99 46.21
C SER A 132 -11.71 38.02 46.24
N ALA A 133 -11.09 38.50 45.16
CA ALA A 133 -9.72 38.99 45.14
C ALA A 133 -9.60 40.03 44.03
#